data_AF-A0A957F9T7-F1
#
_entry.id   AF-A0A957F9T7-F1
#
_cell.length_a   1.000
_cell.length_b   1.000
_cell.length_c   1.000
_cell.angle_alpha   90.00
_cell.angle_beta   90.00
_cell.angle_gamma   90.00
#
_symmetry.space_group_name_H-M   'P 1'
#
loop_
_entity.id
_entity.type
_entity.pdbx_description
1 polymer ?
#
loop_
_entity_poly.entity_id
_entity_poly.type
_entity_poly.pdbx_seq_one_letter_code
_entity_poly.pdbx_strand_id
1 'polypeptide(L)'
;MLNPSYDTRQKTNNERRLPSRREMNWDTSPEAETILFRLWREAPAWRKLEMMEGLNRAARELALMGLQQRFPNASTQELRRRLAQMTLGEELATRVYGPVAD
;
A
#
# COMPACT_ATOMS: atom_id res chain seq x y z
N MET A 1 33.04 2.02 -5.33
CA MET A 1 31.94 2.37 -4.40
C MET A 1 31.04 3.38 -5.09
N LEU A 2 29.75 3.07 -5.24
CA LEU A 2 28.68 3.93 -5.77
C LEU A 2 27.59 3.95 -4.68
N ASN A 3 27.03 5.07 -4.25
CA ASN A 3 26.35 6.07 -5.08
C ASN A 3 26.32 7.45 -4.39
N PRO A 4 26.39 8.57 -5.12
CA PRO A 4 26.29 9.91 -4.55
C PRO A 4 24.84 10.45 -4.52
N SER A 5 24.58 11.30 -3.53
CA SER A 5 23.58 12.39 -3.54
C SER A 5 22.11 12.06 -3.90
N TYR A 6 21.29 11.84 -2.87
CA TYR A 6 19.89 12.29 -2.94
C TYR A 6 19.87 13.81 -2.71
N ASP A 7 19.75 14.54 -3.83
CA ASP A 7 19.78 15.99 -3.95
C ASP A 7 18.87 16.70 -2.92
N THR A 8 19.49 17.37 -1.94
CA THR A 8 18.85 18.19 -0.91
C THR A 8 18.29 19.49 -1.49
N ARG A 9 17.22 19.40 -2.30
CA ARG A 9 16.49 20.57 -2.80
C ARG A 9 15.72 21.28 -1.71
N GLN A 10 16.43 22.19 -1.06
CA GLN A 10 15.98 23.52 -0.62
C GLN A 10 14.48 23.64 -0.33
N LYS A 11 14.15 23.54 0.96
CA LYS A 11 12.89 24.04 1.50
C LYS A 11 12.77 25.53 1.23
N THR A 12 11.94 25.89 0.26
CA THR A 12 11.54 27.28 -0.03
C THR A 12 10.03 27.36 0.12
N ASN A 13 9.52 28.47 0.69
CA ASN A 13 8.16 28.64 1.24
C ASN A 13 6.98 28.58 0.23
N ASN A 14 7.00 27.66 -0.74
CA ASN A 14 5.91 27.31 -1.64
C ASN A 14 5.20 26.00 -1.22
N GLU A 15 5.44 25.57 0.03
CA GLU A 15 5.16 24.22 0.55
C GLU A 15 3.70 24.01 0.98
N ARG A 16 2.78 23.89 0.01
CA ARG A 16 1.60 22.99 0.12
C ARG A 16 0.73 22.81 -1.14
N ARG A 17 1.21 23.14 -2.35
CA ARG A 17 0.48 22.75 -3.57
C ARG A 17 0.50 21.21 -3.71
N LEU A 18 -0.68 20.60 -3.76
CA LEU A 18 -0.83 19.20 -4.15
C LEU A 18 -0.32 19.02 -5.60
N PRO A 19 0.37 17.92 -5.93
CA PRO A 19 0.80 17.64 -7.29
C PRO A 19 -0.41 17.61 -8.24
N SER A 20 -0.23 18.06 -9.47
CA SER A 20 -1.26 17.90 -10.50
C SER A 20 -1.43 16.43 -10.87
N ARG A 21 -2.56 16.10 -11.50
CA ARG A 21 -2.84 14.75 -12.01
C ARG A 21 -1.73 14.24 -12.94
N ARG A 22 -1.17 15.13 -13.77
CA ARG A 22 -0.07 14.82 -14.71
C ARG A 22 1.25 14.52 -14.00
N GLU A 23 1.52 15.16 -12.86
CA GLU A 23 2.71 14.90 -12.04
C GLU A 23 2.57 13.58 -11.25
N MET A 24 1.36 13.25 -10.77
CA MET A 24 1.08 11.97 -10.10
C MET A 24 1.09 10.76 -11.04
N ASN A 25 0.79 10.96 -12.33
CA ASN A 25 0.56 9.89 -13.31
C ASN A 25 1.38 10.13 -14.58
N TRP A 26 2.68 10.40 -14.39
CA TRP A 26 3.60 10.85 -15.45
C TRP A 26 4.01 9.74 -16.43
N ASP A 27 3.94 8.48 -16.01
CA ASP A 27 4.22 7.28 -16.78
C ASP A 27 3.02 6.81 -17.64
N THR A 28 1.82 7.38 -17.42
CA THR A 28 0.59 7.03 -18.13
C THR A 28 0.20 8.10 -19.15
N SER A 29 0.03 7.70 -20.42
CA SER A 29 -0.35 8.61 -21.50
C SER A 29 -1.74 9.25 -21.27
N PRO A 30 -2.02 10.45 -21.82
CA PRO A 30 -3.34 11.08 -21.74
C PRO A 30 -4.49 10.22 -22.27
N GLU A 31 -4.23 9.44 -23.31
CA GLU A 31 -5.19 8.58 -24.00
C GLU A 31 -5.52 7.36 -23.11
N ALA A 32 -4.49 6.69 -22.58
CA ALA A 32 -4.65 5.59 -21.64
C ALA A 32 -5.37 6.02 -20.34
N GLU A 33 -4.99 7.19 -19.80
CA GLU A 33 -5.62 7.77 -18.62
C GLU A 33 -7.12 8.12 -18.85
N THR A 34 -7.47 8.53 -20.06
CA THR A 34 -8.86 8.80 -20.47
C THR A 34 -9.69 7.52 -20.53
N ILE A 35 -9.13 6.44 -21.05
CA ILE A 35 -9.77 5.11 -21.08
C ILE A 35 -9.99 4.60 -19.65
N LEU A 36 -8.98 4.66 -18.78
CA LEU A 36 -9.09 4.26 -17.37
C LEU A 36 -10.26 4.96 -16.66
N PHE A 37 -10.38 6.27 -16.85
CA PHE A 37 -11.45 7.07 -16.27
C PHE A 37 -12.84 6.78 -16.86
N ARG A 38 -12.93 6.39 -18.12
CA ARG A 38 -14.19 5.93 -18.71
C ARG A 38 -14.63 4.62 -18.03
N LEU A 39 -13.75 3.62 -18.02
CA LEU A 39 -14.00 2.31 -17.40
C LEU A 39 -14.38 2.42 -15.92
N TRP A 40 -13.69 3.27 -15.15
CA TRP A 40 -14.03 3.51 -13.74
C TRP A 40 -15.37 4.23 -13.54
N ARG A 41 -15.82 5.08 -14.47
CA ARG A 41 -17.16 5.71 -14.36
C ARG A 41 -18.26 4.72 -14.70
N GLU A 42 -18.07 3.94 -15.76
CA GLU A 42 -19.03 2.94 -16.26
C GLU A 42 -19.16 1.71 -15.34
N ALA A 43 -18.11 1.34 -14.62
CA ALA A 43 -18.14 0.19 -13.72
C ALA A 43 -19.18 0.35 -12.58
N PRO A 44 -20.09 -0.62 -12.37
CA PRO A 44 -21.08 -0.56 -11.30
C PRO A 44 -20.41 -0.70 -9.92
N ALA A 45 -21.10 -0.23 -8.87
CA ALA A 45 -20.56 -0.18 -7.51
C ALA A 45 -20.07 -1.55 -6.99
N TRP A 46 -20.82 -2.63 -7.26
CA TRP A 46 -20.42 -3.99 -6.86
C TRP A 46 -19.11 -4.44 -7.50
N ARG A 47 -18.88 -4.12 -8.79
CA ARG A 47 -17.66 -4.49 -9.51
C ARG A 47 -16.44 -3.71 -9.01
N LYS A 48 -16.64 -2.47 -8.57
CA LYS A 48 -15.61 -1.68 -7.86
C LYS A 48 -15.23 -2.31 -6.52
N LEU A 49 -16.22 -2.76 -5.74
CA LEU A 49 -15.96 -3.46 -4.47
C LEU A 49 -15.24 -4.80 -4.69
N GLU A 50 -15.60 -5.55 -5.73
CA GLU A 50 -14.92 -6.79 -6.13
C GLU A 50 -13.44 -6.55 -6.52
N MET A 51 -13.15 -5.49 -7.29
CA MET A 51 -11.77 -5.07 -7.58
C MET A 51 -11.00 -4.69 -6.31
N MET A 52 -11.64 -4.00 -5.36
CA MET A 52 -11.04 -3.65 -4.08
C MET A 52 -10.80 -4.88 -3.18
N GLU A 53 -11.67 -5.89 -3.24
CA GLU A 53 -11.51 -7.16 -2.53
C GLU A 53 -10.26 -7.91 -3.02
N GLY A 54 -10.13 -8.07 -4.34
CA GLY A 54 -8.95 -8.69 -4.95
C GLY A 54 -7.65 -7.95 -4.62
N LEU A 55 -7.67 -6.61 -4.64
CA LEU A 55 -6.53 -5.78 -4.26
C LEU A 55 -6.17 -5.94 -2.77
N ASN A 56 -7.15 -6.00 -1.88
CA ASN A 56 -6.93 -6.24 -0.44
C ASN A 56 -6.32 -7.63 -0.19
N ARG A 57 -6.76 -8.64 -0.93
CA ARG A 57 -6.24 -10.01 -0.86
C ARG A 57 -4.76 -10.03 -1.28
N ALA A 58 -4.45 -9.53 -2.47
CA ALA A 58 -3.08 -9.46 -2.99
C ALA A 58 -2.14 -8.66 -2.06
N ALA A 59 -2.59 -7.52 -1.52
CA ALA A 59 -1.80 -6.72 -0.58
C ALA A 59 -1.47 -7.49 0.72
N ARG A 60 -2.41 -8.28 1.24
CA ARG A 60 -2.20 -9.14 2.43
C ARG A 60 -1.26 -10.30 2.14
N GLU A 61 -1.33 -10.90 0.95
CA GLU A 61 -0.41 -11.95 0.51
C GLU A 61 1.02 -11.44 0.39
N LEU A 62 1.23 -10.29 -0.27
CA LEU A 62 2.54 -9.65 -0.38
C LEU A 62 3.10 -9.24 1.00
N ALA A 63 2.26 -8.70 1.89
CA ALA A 63 2.65 -8.39 3.26
C ALA A 63 3.06 -9.65 4.06
N LEU A 64 2.34 -10.76 3.89
CA LEU A 64 2.67 -12.04 4.52
C LEU A 64 4.02 -12.61 4.01
N MET A 65 4.28 -12.53 2.70
CA MET A 65 5.58 -12.93 2.12
C MET A 65 6.73 -12.08 2.69
N GLY A 66 6.53 -10.76 2.81
CA GLY A 66 7.51 -9.88 3.45
C GLY A 66 7.73 -10.18 4.94
N LEU A 67 6.70 -10.59 5.67
CA LEU A 67 6.82 -11.06 7.06
C LEU A 67 7.59 -12.39 7.14
N GLN A 68 7.31 -13.36 6.26
CA GLN A 68 8.02 -14.63 6.20
C GLN A 68 9.53 -14.44 5.92
N GLN A 69 9.89 -13.51 5.04
CA GLN A 69 11.29 -13.18 4.77
C GLN A 69 12.00 -12.53 5.97
N ARG A 70 11.29 -11.70 6.75
CA ARG A 70 11.85 -11.00 7.93
C ARG A 70 11.90 -11.87 9.18
N PHE A 71 10.99 -12.83 9.30
CA PHE A 71 10.83 -13.70 10.47
C PHE A 71 10.79 -15.18 10.02
N PRO A 72 11.89 -15.74 9.50
CA PRO A 72 11.91 -17.08 8.89
C PRO A 72 11.56 -18.22 9.87
N ASN A 73 11.74 -17.99 11.18
CA ASN A 73 11.44 -18.95 12.25
C ASN A 73 10.08 -18.70 12.92
N ALA A 74 9.34 -17.65 12.54
CA ALA A 74 8.07 -17.33 13.20
C ALA A 74 6.98 -18.35 12.87
N SER A 75 6.16 -18.67 13.87
CA SER A 75 5.02 -19.55 13.67
C SER A 75 3.94 -18.90 12.78
N THR A 76 3.10 -19.71 12.14
CA THR A 76 1.94 -19.21 11.36
C THR A 76 1.02 -18.33 12.20
N GLN A 77 0.88 -18.58 13.50
CA GLN A 77 0.07 -17.76 14.40
C GLN A 77 0.71 -16.38 14.63
N GLU A 78 2.02 -16.34 14.80
CA GLU A 78 2.77 -15.10 15.01
C GLU A 78 2.83 -14.25 13.73
N LEU A 79 3.04 -14.87 12.56
CA LEU A 79 2.93 -14.19 11.26
C LEU A 79 1.53 -13.59 11.05
N ARG A 80 0.45 -14.30 11.44
CA ARG A 80 -0.91 -13.75 11.44
C ARG A 80 -1.07 -12.58 12.41
N ARG A 81 -0.49 -12.66 13.62
CA ARG A 81 -0.52 -11.57 14.61
C ARG A 81 0.23 -10.32 14.12
N ARG A 82 1.39 -10.48 13.47
CA ARG A 82 2.18 -9.39 12.88
C ARG A 82 1.45 -8.78 11.66
N LEU A 83 0.77 -9.59 10.83
CA LEU A 83 -0.10 -9.09 9.76
C LEU A 83 -1.34 -8.34 10.29
N ALA A 84 -1.95 -8.81 11.38
CA ALA A 84 -3.05 -8.11 12.05
C ALA A 84 -2.60 -6.74 12.57
N GLN A 85 -1.38 -6.62 13.12
CA GLN A 85 -0.78 -5.34 13.53
C GLN A 85 -0.74 -4.33 12.39
N MET A 86 -0.27 -4.76 11.21
CA MET A 86 -0.14 -3.90 10.02
C MET A 86 -1.48 -3.48 9.41
N THR A 87 -2.54 -4.28 9.60
CA THR A 87 -3.82 -4.08 8.92
C THR A 87 -4.93 -3.49 9.82
N LEU A 88 -4.86 -3.73 11.12
CA LEU A 88 -5.84 -3.25 12.11
C LEU A 88 -5.25 -2.19 13.07
N GLY A 89 -3.93 -2.03 13.09
CA GLY A 89 -3.23 -1.29 14.14
C GLY A 89 -3.03 -2.12 15.42
N GLU A 90 -2.16 -1.63 16.30
CA GLU A 90 -1.72 -2.37 17.49
C GLU A 90 -2.85 -2.69 18.47
N GLU A 91 -3.71 -1.72 18.79
CA GLU A 91 -4.79 -1.88 19.78
C GLU A 91 -5.77 -3.01 19.38
N LEU A 92 -6.27 -2.96 18.14
CA LEU A 92 -7.21 -3.95 17.62
C LEU A 92 -6.55 -5.32 17.42
N ALA A 93 -5.29 -5.35 16.96
CA ALA A 93 -4.55 -6.59 16.83
C ALA A 93 -4.32 -7.27 18.19
N THR A 94 -3.95 -6.52 19.23
CA THR A 94 -3.79 -7.05 20.58
C THR A 94 -5.11 -7.54 21.17
N ARG A 95 -6.21 -6.81 20.97
CA ARG A 95 -7.55 -7.22 21.44
C ARG A 95 -8.07 -8.52 20.81
N VAL A 96 -7.73 -8.79 19.54
CA VAL A 96 -8.27 -9.95 18.80
C VAL A 96 -7.31 -11.15 18.79
N TYR A 97 -6.00 -10.90 18.80
CA TYR A 97 -4.97 -11.93 18.61
C TYR A 97 -3.97 -12.05 19.78
N GLY A 98 -4.13 -11.29 20.87
CA GLY A 98 -3.20 -11.23 22.00
C GLY A 98 -1.96 -10.35 21.72
N PRO A 99 -1.03 -10.18 22.67
CA PRO A 99 0.22 -9.46 22.42
C PRO A 99 1.07 -10.13 21.32
N VAL A 100 1.99 -9.37 20.72
CA VAL A 100 3.04 -9.97 19.86
C VAL A 100 3.98 -10.78 20.76
N ALA A 101 4.36 -11.99 20.35
CA ALA A 101 5.44 -12.73 21.00
C ALA A 101 6.79 -12.11 20.61
N ASP A 102 7.67 -11.94 21.59
CA ASP A 102 9.02 -11.38 21.39
C ASP A 102 9.92 -12.31 20.55
#